data_AF-A0A0T6B297-F1
#
_entry.id   AF-A0A0T6B297-F1
#
_cell.length_a   1.000
_cell.length_b   1.000
_cell.length_c   1.000
_cell.angle_alpha   90.00
_cell.angle_beta   90.00
_cell.angle_gamma   90.00
#
_symmetry.space_group_name_H-M   'P 1'
#
loop_
_entity.id
_entity.type
_entity.pdbx_description
1 polymer ?
#
loop_
_entity_poly.entity_id
_entity_poly.type
_entity_poly.pdbx_seq_one_letter_code
_entity_poly.pdbx_strand_id
1 'polypeptide(L)'
;KNISICEKSKIAIQNRGKMHSTLNEKIAKFNAKAVGHVEKQSTNPFSSDNSVKDMAKRRFSGDEYGRPVKGSLTESRGFRASALVYKEMLQLCEIIEDYGETISDDDPRKVICFGDLFS
;
A
#
# COMPACT_ATOMS: atom_id res chain seq x y z
N LYS A 1 -31.25 -23.90 20.03
CA LYS A 1 -30.55 -24.89 19.18
C LYS A 1 -29.29 -24.21 18.64
N ASN A 2 -28.12 -24.57 19.14
CA ASN A 2 -26.84 -23.92 18.82
C ASN A 2 -26.34 -24.44 17.47
N ILE A 3 -26.46 -23.62 16.42
CA ILE A 3 -25.91 -23.91 15.10
C ILE A 3 -24.40 -23.80 15.18
N SER A 4 -23.71 -24.86 14.77
CA SER A 4 -22.24 -24.97 14.79
C SER A 4 -21.59 -23.86 13.95
N ILE A 5 -20.44 -23.36 14.40
CA ILE A 5 -19.62 -22.36 13.69
C ILE A 5 -19.28 -22.84 12.25
N CYS A 6 -19.27 -24.16 12.01
CA CYS A 6 -19.09 -24.78 10.70
C CYS A 6 -20.27 -24.57 9.73
N GLU A 7 -21.50 -24.42 10.23
CA GLU A 7 -22.68 -24.12 9.39
C GLU A 7 -22.74 -22.64 9.00
N LYS A 8 -22.35 -21.74 9.92
CA LYS A 8 -22.23 -20.30 9.63
C LYS A 8 -21.24 -20.02 8.49
N SER A 9 -20.15 -20.79 8.44
CA SER A 9 -19.14 -20.68 7.39
C SER A 9 -19.62 -21.24 6.04
N LYS A 10 -20.47 -22.26 6.02
CA LYS A 10 -21.10 -22.76 4.77
C LYS A 10 -22.11 -21.78 4.16
N ILE A 11 -22.92 -21.11 4.99
CA ILE A 11 -23.85 -20.06 4.53
C ILE A 11 -23.09 -18.87 3.93
N ALA A 12 -21.95 -18.49 4.52
CA ALA A 12 -21.11 -17.41 3.99
C ALA A 12 -20.41 -17.76 2.65
N ILE A 13 -20.21 -19.05 2.36
CA ILE A 13 -19.57 -19.52 1.13
C ILE A 13 -20.56 -19.55 -0.04
N GLN A 14 -21.85 -19.84 0.20
CA GLN A 14 -22.88 -19.86 -0.85
C GLN A 14 -23.20 -18.48 -1.47
N ASN A 15 -22.94 -17.38 -0.76
CA ASN A 15 -23.18 -16.02 -1.27
C ASN A 15 -22.04 -15.44 -2.15
N ARG A 16 -21.00 -16.22 -2.46
CA ARG A 16 -19.91 -15.78 -3.37
C ARG A 16 -20.22 -16.00 -4.86
N GLY A 17 -21.43 -16.45 -5.21
CA GLY A 17 -21.91 -16.47 -6.57
C GLY A 17 -22.23 -15.06 -7.07
N LYS A 18 -21.25 -14.40 -7.72
CA LYS A 18 -21.35 -13.22 -8.59
C LYS A 18 -22.74 -12.53 -8.63
N MET A 19 -22.98 -11.60 -7.70
CA MET A 19 -24.01 -10.57 -7.90
C MET A 19 -23.51 -9.58 -8.95
N HIS A 20 -23.99 -9.69 -10.18
CA HIS A 20 -23.84 -8.62 -11.15
C HIS A 20 -24.56 -7.39 -10.60
N SER A 21 -23.82 -6.33 -10.31
CA SER A 21 -24.42 -5.08 -9.81
C SER A 21 -25.50 -4.60 -10.77
N THR A 22 -26.67 -4.24 -10.24
CA THR A 22 -27.79 -3.73 -11.04
C THR A 22 -27.37 -2.51 -11.86
N LEU A 23 -28.06 -2.21 -12.96
CA LEU A 23 -27.77 -1.02 -13.78
C LEU A 23 -27.78 0.26 -12.92
N ASN A 24 -28.76 0.37 -12.02
CA ASN A 24 -28.88 1.49 -11.10
C ASN A 24 -27.68 1.60 -10.15
N GLU A 25 -27.16 0.49 -9.62
CA GLU A 25 -25.92 0.52 -8.82
C GLU A 25 -24.71 0.99 -9.62
N LYS A 26 -24.60 0.61 -10.90
CA LYS A 26 -23.51 1.08 -11.77
C LYS A 26 -23.62 2.57 -12.03
N ILE A 27 -24.83 3.07 -12.32
CA ILE A 27 -25.12 4.50 -12.49
C ILE A 27 -24.77 5.27 -11.21
N ALA A 28 -25.20 4.77 -10.05
CA ALA A 28 -24.90 5.38 -8.76
C ALA A 28 -23.39 5.48 -8.50
N LYS A 29 -22.64 4.40 -8.79
CA LYS A 29 -21.17 4.39 -8.67
C LYS A 29 -20.51 5.37 -9.65
N PHE A 30 -21.01 5.45 -10.88
CA PHE A 30 -20.49 6.39 -11.88
C PHE A 30 -20.74 7.83 -11.45
N ASN A 31 -21.95 8.17 -11.02
CA ASN A 31 -22.29 9.50 -10.53
C ASN A 31 -21.45 9.88 -9.30
N ALA A 32 -21.29 8.98 -8.34
CA ALA A 32 -20.42 9.21 -7.19
C ALA A 32 -18.96 9.47 -7.60
N LYS A 33 -18.46 8.73 -8.61
CA LYS A 33 -17.12 8.94 -9.16
C LYS A 33 -16.99 10.28 -9.88
N ALA A 34 -18.01 10.69 -10.62
CA ALA A 34 -18.06 11.97 -11.33
C ALA A 34 -18.04 13.16 -10.35
N VAL A 35 -18.87 13.11 -9.30
CA VAL A 35 -18.89 14.13 -8.23
C VAL A 35 -17.52 14.24 -7.57
N GLY A 36 -16.96 13.12 -7.10
CA GLY A 36 -15.64 13.12 -6.46
C GLY A 36 -14.48 13.47 -7.41
N HIS A 37 -14.67 13.34 -8.73
CA HIS A 37 -13.70 13.81 -9.71
C HIS A 37 -13.73 15.34 -9.82
N VAL A 38 -14.91 15.94 -9.93
CA VAL A 38 -15.07 17.41 -9.96
C VAL A 38 -14.46 18.04 -8.71
N GLU A 39 -14.74 17.50 -7.53
CA GLU A 39 -14.16 17.98 -6.25
C GLU A 39 -12.63 17.89 -6.20
N LYS A 40 -12.03 16.85 -6.78
CA LYS A 40 -10.56 16.72 -6.82
C LYS A 40 -9.92 17.68 -7.81
N GLN A 41 -10.57 17.89 -8.96
CA GLN A 41 -10.05 18.75 -10.01
C GLN A 41 -10.18 20.24 -9.68
N SER A 42 -11.16 20.62 -8.86
CA SER A 42 -11.31 22.03 -8.43
C SER A 42 -10.09 22.57 -7.68
N THR A 43 -9.35 21.69 -6.97
CA THR A 43 -8.13 22.04 -6.24
C THR A 43 -6.84 21.56 -6.92
N ASN A 44 -6.93 21.11 -8.17
CA ASN A 44 -5.78 20.65 -8.94
C ASN A 44 -5.23 21.81 -9.79
N PRO A 45 -3.98 22.27 -9.56
CA PRO A 45 -3.42 23.39 -10.29
C PRO A 45 -3.10 23.05 -11.77
N PHE A 46 -3.26 21.79 -12.17
CA PHE A 46 -3.09 21.30 -13.54
C PHE A 46 -4.42 20.99 -14.24
N SER A 47 -5.56 21.36 -13.66
CA SER A 47 -6.86 21.21 -14.33
C SER A 47 -7.05 22.30 -15.40
N SER A 48 -7.86 22.01 -16.41
CA SER A 48 -8.13 22.91 -17.54
C SER A 48 -9.07 24.07 -17.19
N ASP A 49 -9.78 23.94 -16.08
CA ASP A 49 -10.56 25.01 -15.46
C ASP A 49 -9.57 25.97 -14.81
N ASN A 50 -9.68 27.26 -15.07
CA ASN A 50 -8.78 28.32 -14.61
C ASN A 50 -8.92 28.59 -13.08
N SER A 51 -9.31 27.58 -12.29
CA SER A 51 -9.62 27.62 -10.87
C SER A 51 -8.41 27.83 -9.96
N VAL A 52 -7.19 27.86 -10.54
CA VAL A 52 -5.93 28.07 -9.83
C VAL A 52 -5.92 29.38 -9.01
N LYS A 53 -6.66 30.41 -9.44
CA LYS A 53 -6.74 31.70 -8.74
C LYS A 53 -7.52 31.65 -7.43
N ASP A 54 -8.49 30.74 -7.29
CA ASP A 54 -9.36 30.60 -6.11
C ASP A 54 -8.97 29.39 -5.24
N MET A 55 -7.84 28.75 -5.53
CA MET A 55 -7.39 27.59 -4.77
C MET A 55 -6.96 27.99 -3.36
N ALA A 56 -7.70 27.52 -2.36
CA ALA A 56 -7.27 27.58 -0.97
C ALA A 56 -5.92 26.86 -0.81
N LYS A 57 -4.92 27.57 -0.28
CA LYS A 57 -3.61 26.98 0.05
C LYS A 57 -3.84 25.84 1.03
N ARG A 58 -3.57 24.60 0.62
CA ARG A 58 -3.69 23.42 1.49
C ARG A 58 -2.82 23.63 2.73
N ARG A 59 -3.46 23.62 3.90
CA ARG A 59 -2.79 23.65 5.20
C ARG A 59 -2.74 22.21 5.69
N PHE A 60 -1.55 21.63 5.67
CA PHE A 60 -1.31 20.35 6.30
C PHE A 60 -0.83 20.61 7.73
N SER A 61 -1.26 19.77 8.67
CA SER A 61 -0.53 19.68 9.94
C SER A 61 0.86 19.11 9.66
N GLY A 62 1.85 19.45 10.49
CA GLY A 62 3.22 18.95 10.32
C GLY A 62 3.28 17.42 10.27
N ASP A 63 2.44 16.75 11.07
CA ASP A 63 2.39 15.29 11.17
C ASP A 63 1.75 14.61 9.94
N GLU A 64 0.90 15.32 9.21
CA GLU A 64 0.19 14.82 8.03
C GLU A 64 0.98 15.07 6.74
N TYR A 65 1.89 16.04 6.74
CA TYR A 65 2.71 16.35 5.56
C TYR A 65 3.61 15.17 5.17
N GLY A 66 3.68 14.88 3.87
CA GLY A 66 4.46 13.76 3.33
C GLY A 66 3.84 12.37 3.56
N ARG A 67 2.69 12.25 4.24
CA ARG A 67 1.99 10.97 4.40
C ARG A 67 0.90 10.79 3.35
N PRO A 68 0.77 9.58 2.77
CA PRO A 68 -0.37 9.28 1.91
C PRO A 68 -1.67 9.28 2.71
N VAL A 69 -2.79 9.51 2.01
CA VAL A 69 -4.13 9.44 2.62
C VAL A 69 -4.34 8.06 3.25
N LYS A 70 -4.79 8.01 4.49
CA LYS A 70 -5.09 6.76 5.20
C LYS A 70 -6.11 5.92 4.43
N GLY A 71 -5.86 4.62 4.31
CA GLY A 71 -6.66 3.67 3.54
C GLY A 71 -6.52 3.81 2.02
N SER A 72 -5.66 4.71 1.52
CA SER A 72 -5.42 4.84 0.09
C SER A 72 -4.54 3.71 -0.46
N LEU A 73 -4.66 3.44 -1.76
CA LEU A 73 -3.76 2.50 -2.43
C LEU A 73 -2.30 2.92 -2.33
N THR A 74 -2.02 4.23 -2.26
CA THR A 74 -0.66 4.74 -2.08
C THR A 74 -0.08 4.34 -0.73
N GLU A 75 -0.86 4.43 0.34
CA GLU A 75 -0.45 3.97 1.68
C GLU A 75 -0.15 2.45 1.67
N SER A 76 -1.06 1.64 1.12
CA SER A 76 -0.87 0.19 1.05
C SER A 76 0.36 -0.20 0.22
N ARG A 77 0.62 0.51 -0.88
CA ARG A 77 1.82 0.32 -1.70
C ARG A 77 3.09 0.70 -0.94
N GLY A 78 3.07 1.82 -0.22
CA GLY A 78 4.18 2.25 0.62
C GLY A 78 4.54 1.20 1.67
N PHE A 79 3.54 0.71 2.41
CA PHE A 79 3.73 -0.36 3.39
C PHE A 79 4.32 -1.63 2.77
N ARG A 80 3.77 -2.06 1.62
CA ARG A 80 4.28 -3.24 0.91
C ARG A 80 5.73 -3.05 0.46
N ALA A 81 6.09 -1.88 -0.07
CA ALA A 81 7.45 -1.59 -0.49
C ALA A 81 8.42 -1.62 0.70
N SER A 82 8.06 -1.01 1.84
CA SER A 82 8.85 -1.08 3.07
C SER A 82 9.07 -2.52 3.54
N ALA A 83 8.00 -3.33 3.57
CA ALA A 83 8.10 -4.73 3.97
C ALA A 83 9.01 -5.54 3.03
N LEU A 84 9.00 -5.26 1.72
CA LEU A 84 9.89 -5.90 0.77
C LEU A 84 11.35 -5.53 1.02
N VAL A 85 11.65 -4.25 1.24
CA VAL A 85 13.03 -3.82 1.56
C VAL A 85 13.52 -4.48 2.84
N TYR A 86 12.71 -4.55 3.91
CA TYR A 86 13.13 -5.23 5.13
C TYR A 86 13.40 -6.72 4.92
N LYS A 87 12.56 -7.38 4.11
CA LYS A 87 12.80 -8.77 3.74
C LYS A 87 14.12 -8.95 2.99
N GLU A 88 14.39 -8.11 2.00
CA GLU A 88 15.63 -8.16 1.21
C GLU A 88 16.87 -7.87 2.08
N MET A 89 16.78 -6.94 3.04
CA MET A 89 17.85 -6.68 3.99
C MET A 89 18.14 -7.88 4.90
N LEU A 90 17.11 -8.56 5.39
CA LEU A 90 17.30 -9.78 6.19
C LEU A 90 17.96 -10.90 5.37
N GLN A 91 17.50 -11.10 4.14
CA GLN A 91 18.11 -12.07 3.23
C GLN A 91 19.58 -11.75 2.94
N LEU A 92 19.92 -10.46 2.76
CA LEU A 92 21.30 -10.03 2.62
C LEU A 92 22.13 -10.36 3.87
N CYS A 93 21.62 -10.11 5.07
CA CYS A 93 22.29 -10.48 6.30
C CYS A 93 22.52 -12.00 6.42
N GLU A 94 21.54 -12.83 6.04
CA GLU A 94 21.67 -14.29 6.00
C GLU A 94 22.80 -14.71 5.04
N ILE A 95 22.88 -14.12 3.85
CA ILE A 95 23.95 -14.38 2.88
C ILE A 95 25.33 -14.00 3.46
N ILE A 96 25.43 -12.84 4.11
CA ILE A 96 26.69 -12.40 4.74
C ILE A 96 27.08 -13.33 5.89
N GLU A 97 26.11 -13.83 6.66
CA GLU A 97 26.37 -14.76 7.76
C GLU A 97 26.91 -16.11 7.24
N ASP A 98 26.25 -16.66 6.20
CA ASP A 98 26.56 -17.98 5.64
C ASP A 98 27.86 -18.00 4.83
N TYR A 99 28.11 -16.96 4.03
CA TYR A 99 29.21 -16.92 3.06
C TYR A 99 30.30 -15.89 3.40
N GLY A 100 30.10 -15.07 4.41
CA GLY A 100 31.07 -14.07 4.84
C GLY A 100 32.21 -14.64 5.66
N GLU A 101 33.34 -13.94 5.61
CA GLU A 101 34.54 -14.22 6.37
C GLU A 101 34.51 -13.46 7.71
N THR A 102 35.13 -14.05 8.74
CA THR A 102 35.34 -13.36 10.03
C THR A 102 36.46 -12.34 9.88
N ILE A 103 36.26 -11.13 10.41
CA ILE A 103 37.26 -10.05 10.35
C ILE A 103 38.51 -10.43 11.17
N SER A 104 38.30 -11.03 12.33
CA SER A 104 39.32 -11.54 13.24
C SER A 104 38.67 -12.54 14.19
N ASP A 105 39.46 -13.42 14.83
CA ASP A 105 38.94 -14.46 15.73
C ASP A 105 38.12 -13.91 16.91
N ASP A 106 38.39 -12.68 17.35
CA ASP A 106 37.69 -12.01 18.46
C ASP A 106 36.48 -11.14 18.03
N ASP A 107 36.23 -10.99 16.72
CA ASP A 107 35.15 -10.14 16.21
C ASP A 107 33.98 -11.01 15.70
N PRO A 108 32.78 -10.89 16.29
CA PRO A 108 31.62 -11.68 15.87
C PRO A 108 31.04 -11.25 14.53
N ARG A 109 31.52 -10.16 13.92
CA ARG A 109 31.00 -9.65 12.65
C ARG A 109 31.57 -10.41 11.46
N LYS A 110 30.69 -10.66 10.50
CA LYS A 110 31.00 -11.21 9.18
C LYS A 110 31.11 -10.12 8.13
N VAL A 111 32.01 -10.31 7.17
CA VAL A 111 32.18 -9.43 6.00
C VAL A 111 32.17 -10.25 4.73
N ILE A 112 31.62 -9.70 3.66
CA ILE A 112 31.68 -10.28 2.32
C ILE A 112 32.18 -9.21 1.36
N CYS A 113 33.05 -9.59 0.43
CA CYS A 113 33.44 -8.67 -0.63
C CYS A 113 32.27 -8.47 -1.60
N PHE A 114 32.16 -7.27 -2.16
CA PHE A 114 31.11 -6.96 -3.13
C PHE A 114 31.14 -7.91 -4.34
N GLY A 115 32.33 -8.34 -4.78
CA GLY A 115 32.45 -9.29 -5.89
C GLY A 115 31.78 -10.64 -5.61
N ASP A 116 31.97 -11.17 -4.41
CA ASP A 116 31.42 -12.47 -4.01
C ASP A 116 29.92 -12.42 -3.71
N LEU A 117 29.41 -11.25 -3.34
CA LEU A 117 27.97 -11.05 -3.14
C LEU A 117 27.19 -11.06 -4.46
N PHE A 118 27.84 -10.76 -5.59
CA PHE A 118 27.21 -10.59 -6.91
C PHE A 118 27.76 -11.55 -7.98
N SER A 119 28.48 -12.60 -7.58
CA SER A 119 29.07 -13.60 -8.48
C SER A 119 28.15 -14.74 -8.88
#